data_AF-A0A2P8W1A2-F1
#
_entry.id   AF-A0A2P8W1A2-F1
#
_cell.length_a   1.000
_cell.length_b   1.000
_cell.length_c   1.000
_cell.angle_alpha   90.00
_cell.angle_beta   90.00
_cell.angle_gamma   90.00
#
_symmetry.space_group_name_H-M   'P 1'
#
loop_
_entity.id
_entity.type
_entity.pdbx_description
1 polymer ?
#
loop_
_entity_poly.entity_id
_entity_poly.type
_entity_poly.pdbx_seq_one_letter_code
_entity_poly.pdbx_strand_id
1 'polypeptide(L)'
;MAATKFTSRSLLLGALLALAPVTLPASSLPGLNAAPAMAQSTVDEAMTIRVYEQASPAVVAINTRTGGGSGSIVDASGLILTNAHVVGRDRVVTVRLSDGRSFEGDVVGYGQDRLDLAAVRLRGNPTGLPTVPIAPPNSVRVGQSAFAIGSPFGLQGTLTVGIVSRIDTERNVIQTDAAINPGNSGGPLLNSSGQLIGVNTSIFTTGNSGGSVGIGFAIPTDAVQTFLASVRAGTATASAPTSRINRQPAPIAAGATVQGQLDDSSNVLPDGSFYNPYRFEGQAGQTVTIDMSSQDVDSYLILLAPDRDDFSIQDDDSGGSLNARISTQLPYTGSYLILANTVSQGESGSYQLRLSQGGGGQGNGQAPTRPSGVGLRQQGALGPGDRTLQDGSYYQEFTFQGRAGQNVLIRLESPDFDTYLILVDEARNRVGENDDASPNTTNSQLAVQLPRDGTYSVLVNSYQRGGRGRYLLTVE
;
A
#
# COMPACT_ATOMS: atom_id res chain seq x y z
N MET A 1 7.23 -82.23 -60.30
CA MET A 1 7.63 -82.07 -61.72
C MET A 1 7.32 -80.66 -62.16
N ALA A 2 8.23 -80.12 -62.96
CA ALA A 2 8.30 -78.75 -63.39
C ALA A 2 7.05 -78.28 -64.16
N ALA A 3 6.57 -77.10 -63.77
CA ALA A 3 6.51 -75.92 -64.63
C ALA A 3 5.53 -75.93 -65.85
N THR A 4 4.70 -74.87 -65.85
CA THR A 4 4.66 -73.87 -66.94
C THR A 4 3.57 -73.98 -68.03
N LYS A 5 2.67 -72.97 -67.99
CA LYS A 5 2.08 -72.17 -69.11
C LYS A 5 1.20 -72.93 -70.14
N PHE A 6 0.21 -72.36 -70.83
CA PHE A 6 -0.22 -70.97 -71.07
C PHE A 6 -1.66 -70.98 -71.67
N THR A 7 -2.48 -69.98 -71.29
CA THR A 7 -3.48 -69.21 -72.09
C THR A 7 -4.52 -69.86 -73.01
N SER A 8 -5.77 -69.43 -72.87
CA SER A 8 -6.40 -68.33 -73.67
C SER A 8 -7.91 -68.22 -73.33
N ARG A 9 -8.38 -67.10 -72.75
CA ARG A 9 -9.00 -65.90 -73.36
C ARG A 9 -10.44 -66.10 -73.88
N SER A 10 -11.35 -65.23 -73.43
CA SER A 10 -12.28 -64.46 -74.27
C SER A 10 -12.86 -63.26 -73.50
N LEU A 11 -12.99 -62.14 -74.21
CA LEU A 11 -13.36 -60.78 -73.80
C LEU A 11 -14.88 -60.59 -73.61
N LEU A 12 -15.29 -59.58 -72.83
CA LEU A 12 -16.24 -58.56 -73.28
C LEU A 12 -16.19 -57.27 -72.44
N LEU A 13 -16.66 -56.20 -73.07
CA LEU A 13 -16.36 -54.77 -72.91
C LEU A 13 -17.47 -54.05 -72.12
N GLY A 14 -17.15 -53.03 -71.31
CA GLY A 14 -18.12 -52.12 -70.67
C GLY A 14 -17.44 -50.89 -70.07
N ALA A 15 -18.00 -49.70 -70.29
CA ALA A 15 -17.31 -48.41 -70.38
C ALA A 15 -17.04 -47.62 -69.07
N LEU A 16 -16.18 -46.61 -69.23
CA LEU A 16 -15.67 -45.57 -68.32
C LEU A 16 -16.73 -44.82 -67.47
N LEU A 17 -16.36 -44.46 -66.23
CA LEU A 17 -16.42 -43.07 -65.73
C LEU A 17 -15.54 -42.91 -64.47
N ALA A 18 -14.73 -41.85 -64.47
CA ALA A 18 -13.68 -41.58 -63.49
C ALA A 18 -14.24 -41.15 -62.12
N LEU A 19 -13.64 -41.68 -61.06
CA LEU A 19 -13.89 -41.34 -59.66
C LEU A 19 -13.44 -39.90 -59.36
N ALA A 20 -14.38 -39.01 -59.05
CA ALA A 20 -14.08 -37.76 -58.36
C ALA A 20 -13.73 -38.06 -56.89
N PRO A 21 -12.69 -37.43 -56.30
CA PRO A 21 -12.40 -37.58 -54.88
C PRO A 21 -13.52 -36.92 -54.07
N VAL A 22 -14.21 -37.72 -53.25
CA VAL A 22 -15.13 -37.21 -52.23
C VAL A 22 -14.30 -36.52 -51.16
N THR A 23 -14.34 -35.19 -51.15
CA THR A 23 -13.89 -34.40 -50.01
C THR A 23 -14.90 -34.56 -48.89
N LEU A 24 -14.54 -35.32 -47.85
CA LEU A 24 -15.30 -35.35 -46.61
C LEU A 24 -15.25 -33.94 -46.00
N PRO A 25 -16.39 -33.32 -45.64
CA PRO A 25 -16.34 -32.09 -44.87
C PRO A 25 -15.67 -32.44 -43.54
N ALA A 26 -14.60 -31.74 -43.21
CA ALA A 26 -14.01 -31.77 -41.88
C ALA A 26 -15.15 -31.50 -40.90
N SER A 27 -15.55 -32.53 -40.16
CA SER A 27 -16.47 -32.37 -39.05
C SER A 27 -15.79 -31.39 -38.11
N SER A 28 -16.29 -30.17 -38.06
CA SER A 28 -15.89 -29.19 -37.07
C SER A 28 -16.11 -29.88 -35.73
N LEU A 29 -15.03 -30.27 -35.07
CA LEU A 29 -15.04 -30.50 -33.64
C LEU A 29 -15.76 -29.28 -33.05
N PRO A 30 -16.86 -29.43 -32.31
CA PRO A 30 -17.43 -28.29 -31.61
C PRO A 30 -16.27 -27.72 -30.81
N GLY A 31 -15.90 -26.49 -31.14
CA GLY A 31 -14.87 -25.78 -30.42
C GLY A 31 -15.21 -25.95 -28.95
N LEU A 32 -14.25 -26.43 -28.17
CA LEU A 32 -14.26 -26.16 -26.75
C LEU A 32 -14.23 -24.64 -26.64
N ASN A 33 -15.41 -24.02 -26.72
CA ASN A 33 -15.67 -22.76 -26.06
C ASN A 33 -15.41 -23.11 -24.61
N ALA A 34 -14.15 -22.98 -24.19
CA ALA A 34 -13.88 -22.66 -22.81
C ALA A 34 -14.69 -21.38 -22.60
N ALA A 35 -15.85 -21.52 -21.94
CA ALA A 35 -16.51 -20.38 -21.37
C ALA A 35 -15.40 -19.61 -20.64
N PRO A 36 -15.27 -18.29 -20.84
CA PRO A 36 -14.32 -17.53 -20.05
C PRO A 36 -14.57 -17.92 -18.61
N ALA A 37 -13.50 -18.26 -17.88
CA ALA A 37 -13.62 -18.49 -16.45
C ALA A 37 -14.26 -17.21 -15.88
N MET A 38 -15.56 -17.28 -15.55
CA MET A 38 -16.28 -16.18 -14.92
C MET A 38 -15.69 -16.07 -13.52
N ALA A 39 -14.69 -15.18 -13.38
CA ALA A 39 -13.82 -15.12 -12.20
C ALA A 39 -14.49 -14.50 -10.96
N GLN A 40 -15.70 -13.93 -11.11
CA GLN A 40 -16.56 -13.48 -10.01
C GLN A 40 -18.02 -13.86 -10.32
N SER A 41 -18.81 -14.10 -9.27
CA SER A 41 -20.26 -14.21 -9.40
C SER A 41 -20.78 -12.96 -10.11
N THR A 42 -21.62 -13.11 -11.14
CA THR A 42 -22.26 -11.97 -11.83
C THR A 42 -22.96 -11.00 -10.88
N VAL A 43 -23.31 -11.47 -9.68
CA VAL A 43 -23.91 -10.68 -8.61
C VAL A 43 -22.93 -9.68 -7.99
N ASP A 44 -21.68 -10.08 -7.74
CA ASP A 44 -20.69 -9.23 -7.06
C ASP A 44 -20.18 -8.12 -7.99
N GLU A 45 -19.99 -8.46 -9.27
CA GLU A 45 -19.63 -7.49 -10.31
C GLU A 45 -20.78 -6.49 -10.53
N ALA A 46 -22.02 -6.97 -10.64
CA ALA A 46 -23.19 -6.11 -10.78
C ALA A 46 -23.42 -5.21 -9.56
N MET A 47 -23.10 -5.68 -8.35
CA MET A 47 -23.11 -4.87 -7.14
C MET A 47 -22.06 -3.77 -7.21
N THR A 48 -20.83 -4.11 -7.60
CA THR A 48 -19.72 -3.15 -7.72
C THR A 48 -20.04 -2.03 -8.71
N ILE A 49 -20.53 -2.40 -9.91
CA ILE A 49 -20.97 -1.45 -10.94
C ILE A 49 -22.06 -0.54 -10.41
N ARG A 50 -23.10 -1.10 -9.77
CA ARG A 50 -24.22 -0.33 -9.21
C ARG A 50 -23.76 0.67 -8.16
N VAL A 51 -22.91 0.25 -7.22
CA VAL A 51 -22.37 1.14 -6.17
C VAL A 51 -21.62 2.30 -6.81
N TYR A 52 -20.79 2.02 -7.81
CA TYR A 52 -20.03 3.05 -8.53
C TYR A 52 -20.95 4.03 -9.28
N GLU A 53 -21.88 3.53 -10.09
CA GLU A 53 -22.81 4.37 -10.87
C GLU A 53 -23.69 5.24 -9.97
N GLN A 54 -24.12 4.71 -8.82
CA GLN A 54 -24.95 5.43 -7.87
C GLN A 54 -24.17 6.51 -7.11
N ALA A 55 -22.95 6.20 -6.64
CA ALA A 55 -22.23 7.07 -5.71
C ALA A 55 -21.24 8.02 -6.39
N SER A 56 -20.56 7.60 -7.46
CA SER A 56 -19.53 8.42 -8.12
C SER A 56 -20.02 9.80 -8.59
N PRO A 57 -21.30 10.02 -8.98
CA PRO A 57 -21.78 11.37 -9.30
C PRO A 57 -21.65 12.36 -8.13
N ALA A 58 -21.79 11.88 -6.89
CA ALA A 58 -21.74 12.69 -5.67
C ALA A 58 -20.34 12.79 -5.06
N VAL A 59 -19.33 12.14 -5.64
CA VAL A 59 -17.93 12.23 -5.20
C VAL A 59 -17.24 13.33 -5.98
N VAL A 60 -16.66 14.28 -5.26
CA VAL A 60 -16.04 15.48 -5.82
C VAL A 60 -14.53 15.47 -5.62
N ALA A 61 -13.80 16.11 -6.52
CA ALA A 61 -12.40 16.47 -6.30
C ALA A 61 -12.34 17.84 -5.60
N ILE A 62 -11.55 17.94 -4.54
CA ILE A 62 -11.31 19.19 -3.80
C ILE A 62 -9.87 19.61 -4.08
N ASN A 63 -9.69 20.81 -4.59
CA ASN A 63 -8.39 21.39 -4.88
C ASN A 63 -8.17 22.61 -4.00
N THR A 64 -7.02 22.65 -3.34
CA THR A 64 -6.53 23.76 -2.52
C THR A 64 -5.32 24.40 -3.20
N ARG A 65 -4.76 25.44 -2.60
CA ARG A 65 -3.54 26.07 -3.15
C ARG A 65 -2.30 25.19 -3.07
N THR A 66 -2.29 24.22 -2.16
CA THR A 66 -1.11 23.41 -1.81
C THR A 66 -1.31 21.92 -2.03
N GLY A 67 -2.46 21.49 -2.58
CA GLY A 67 -2.75 20.09 -2.79
C GLY A 67 -4.23 19.85 -3.09
N GLY A 68 -4.71 18.65 -2.74
CA GLY A 68 -6.10 18.30 -2.94
C GLY A 68 -6.43 16.91 -2.42
N GLY A 69 -7.70 16.58 -2.53
CA GLY A 69 -8.26 15.31 -2.12
C GLY A 69 -9.65 15.11 -2.72
N SER A 70 -10.45 14.33 -2.02
CA SER A 70 -11.83 14.03 -2.42
C SER A 70 -12.83 14.53 -1.38
N GLY A 71 -14.10 14.55 -1.75
CA GLY A 71 -15.21 14.86 -0.87
C GLY A 71 -16.48 14.15 -1.31
N SER A 72 -17.48 14.12 -0.42
CA SER A 72 -18.82 13.59 -0.72
C SER A 72 -19.86 14.69 -0.57
N ILE A 73 -20.70 14.92 -1.58
CA ILE A 73 -21.89 15.77 -1.42
C ILE A 73 -22.89 15.00 -0.56
N VAL A 74 -23.20 15.50 0.64
CA VAL A 74 -24.03 14.79 1.64
C VAL A 74 -25.46 15.32 1.72
N ASP A 75 -25.76 16.47 1.12
CA ASP A 75 -27.13 16.97 1.00
C ASP A 75 -27.32 17.87 -0.24
N ALA A 76 -28.58 18.06 -0.63
CA ALA A 76 -28.96 18.81 -1.83
C ALA A 76 -28.67 20.33 -1.74
N SER A 77 -28.29 20.84 -0.57
CA SER A 77 -27.88 22.24 -0.40
C SER A 77 -26.40 22.47 -0.74
N GLY A 78 -25.72 21.44 -1.27
CA GLY A 78 -24.31 21.53 -1.65
C GLY A 78 -23.35 21.47 -0.47
N LEU A 79 -23.75 20.78 0.61
CA LEU A 79 -22.83 20.46 1.70
C LEU A 79 -21.95 19.30 1.28
N ILE A 80 -20.64 19.47 1.41
CA ILE A 80 -19.64 18.48 1.11
C ILE A 80 -18.92 18.10 2.41
N LEU A 81 -18.78 16.80 2.63
CA LEU A 81 -17.96 16.22 3.68
C LEU A 81 -16.59 15.85 3.10
N THR A 82 -15.53 16.17 3.82
CA THR A 82 -14.14 15.83 3.47
C THR A 82 -13.29 15.77 4.75
N ASN A 83 -11.98 15.58 4.63
CA ASN A 83 -11.06 15.67 5.77
C ASN A 83 -10.61 17.11 6.04
N ALA A 84 -10.24 17.40 7.28
CA ALA A 84 -9.68 18.68 7.67
C ALA A 84 -8.31 18.90 7.04
N HIS A 85 -7.47 17.87 6.93
CA HIS A 85 -6.16 18.00 6.28
C HIS A 85 -6.24 18.28 4.78
N VAL A 86 -7.31 17.83 4.09
CA VAL A 86 -7.52 18.06 2.65
C VAL A 86 -7.72 19.55 2.38
N VAL A 87 -8.56 20.22 3.18
CA VAL A 87 -8.85 21.66 3.04
C VAL A 87 -7.81 22.53 3.76
N GLY A 88 -7.09 21.97 4.73
CA GLY A 88 -6.10 22.66 5.54
C GLY A 88 -6.66 23.95 6.13
N ARG A 89 -5.90 25.05 5.99
CA ARG A 89 -6.28 26.40 6.45
C ARG A 89 -7.02 27.22 5.40
N ASP A 90 -7.29 26.66 4.23
CA ASP A 90 -7.97 27.39 3.17
C ASP A 90 -9.42 27.66 3.60
N ARG A 91 -9.82 28.92 3.53
CA ARG A 91 -11.20 29.34 3.80
C ARG A 91 -12.12 29.02 2.63
N VAL A 92 -11.54 28.94 1.43
CA VAL A 92 -12.23 28.72 0.17
C VAL A 92 -11.42 27.71 -0.63
N VAL A 93 -12.10 26.70 -1.19
CA VAL A 93 -11.50 25.65 -2.00
C VAL A 93 -12.21 25.54 -3.34
N THR A 94 -11.55 24.96 -4.33
CA THR A 94 -12.16 24.67 -5.64
C THR A 94 -12.70 23.24 -5.63
N VAL A 95 -13.99 23.09 -5.88
CA VAL A 95 -14.67 21.79 -5.95
C VAL A 95 -15.02 21.47 -7.40
N ARG A 96 -14.59 20.30 -7.89
CA ARG A 96 -14.95 19.79 -9.22
C ARG A 96 -15.85 18.56 -9.10
N LEU A 97 -17.05 18.63 -9.69
CA LEU A 97 -17.98 17.52 -9.80
C LEU A 97 -17.56 16.56 -10.92
N SER A 98 -18.07 15.34 -10.88
CA SER A 98 -17.79 14.31 -11.90
C SER A 98 -18.41 14.65 -13.27
N ASP A 99 -19.43 15.50 -13.32
CA ASP A 99 -20.03 16.04 -14.55
C ASP A 99 -19.21 17.20 -15.17
N GLY A 100 -18.07 17.55 -14.57
CA GLY A 100 -17.17 18.59 -15.03
C GLY A 100 -17.49 20.00 -14.51
N ARG A 101 -18.63 20.22 -13.84
CA ARG A 101 -18.93 21.51 -13.20
C ARG A 101 -17.89 21.80 -12.10
N SER A 102 -17.49 23.06 -12.00
CA SER A 102 -16.56 23.55 -10.99
C SER A 102 -17.18 24.70 -10.21
N PHE A 103 -16.95 24.71 -8.90
CA PHE A 103 -17.49 25.70 -7.97
C PHE A 103 -16.42 26.11 -6.96
N GLU A 104 -16.52 27.33 -6.46
CA GLU A 104 -15.89 27.66 -5.19
C GLU A 104 -16.73 27.12 -4.03
N GLY A 105 -16.07 26.65 -2.97
CA GLY A 105 -16.72 26.19 -1.75
C GLY A 105 -16.12 26.85 -0.52
N ASP A 106 -16.97 27.35 0.38
CA ASP A 106 -16.58 27.88 1.68
C ASP A 106 -16.37 26.75 2.68
N VAL A 107 -15.25 26.74 3.41
CA VAL A 107 -15.09 25.82 4.54
C VAL A 107 -15.91 26.34 5.72
N VAL A 108 -16.99 25.64 6.04
CA VAL A 108 -18.03 26.09 7.00
C VAL A 108 -17.92 25.44 8.37
N GLY A 109 -17.03 24.46 8.55
CA GLY A 109 -16.80 23.87 9.85
C GLY A 109 -15.72 22.80 9.82
N TYR A 110 -15.07 22.63 10.96
CA TYR A 110 -14.10 21.58 11.25
C TYR A 110 -14.58 20.73 12.42
N GLY A 111 -14.17 19.47 12.45
CA GLY A 111 -14.43 18.55 13.55
C GLY A 111 -13.96 19.11 14.90
N GLN A 112 -14.68 18.77 15.96
CA GLN A 112 -14.25 19.02 17.33
C GLN A 112 -13.21 17.98 17.76
N ASP A 113 -12.46 18.25 18.83
CA ASP A 113 -11.44 17.34 19.40
C ASP A 113 -10.43 16.84 18.36
N ARG A 114 -10.13 17.72 17.39
CA ARG A 114 -9.25 17.51 16.25
C ARG A 114 -9.61 16.28 15.40
N LEU A 115 -10.89 15.90 15.39
CA LEU A 115 -11.46 14.99 14.42
C LEU A 115 -11.17 15.51 13.01
N ASP A 116 -10.52 14.70 12.18
CA ASP A 116 -10.06 15.07 10.84
C ASP A 116 -11.22 15.09 9.83
N LEU A 117 -12.25 15.88 10.12
CA LEU A 117 -13.37 16.15 9.24
C LEU A 117 -13.49 17.65 9.01
N ALA A 118 -13.88 18.01 7.79
CA ALA A 118 -14.29 19.35 7.42
C ALA A 118 -15.55 19.32 6.58
N ALA A 119 -16.29 20.42 6.63
CA ALA A 119 -17.48 20.65 5.85
C ALA A 119 -17.25 21.83 4.91
N VAL A 120 -17.56 21.63 3.62
CA VAL A 120 -17.47 22.65 2.59
C VAL A 120 -18.85 22.93 2.03
N ARG A 121 -19.22 24.20 1.88
CA ARG A 121 -20.49 24.65 1.29
C ARG A 121 -20.24 25.22 -0.09
N LEU A 122 -20.85 24.65 -1.12
CA LEU A 122 -20.75 25.21 -2.47
C LEU A 122 -21.37 26.61 -2.56
N ARG A 123 -20.65 27.55 -3.16
CA ARG A 123 -21.13 28.89 -3.46
C ARG A 123 -22.09 28.86 -4.66
N GLY A 124 -22.96 29.87 -4.72
CA GLY A 124 -23.85 30.08 -5.88
C GLY A 124 -25.12 29.21 -5.88
N ASN A 125 -25.40 28.45 -4.82
CA ASN A 125 -26.61 27.62 -4.65
C ASN A 125 -26.91 26.72 -5.87
N PRO A 126 -25.97 25.85 -6.28
CA PRO A 126 -26.19 24.97 -7.42
C PRO A 126 -27.33 23.99 -7.18
N THR A 127 -28.08 23.70 -8.23
CA THR A 127 -29.19 22.74 -8.22
C THR A 127 -28.83 21.45 -8.96
N GLY A 128 -29.66 20.41 -8.78
CA GLY A 128 -29.43 19.11 -9.42
C GLY A 128 -28.15 18.43 -8.93
N LEU A 129 -27.83 18.58 -7.64
CA LEU A 129 -26.67 17.94 -7.04
C LEU A 129 -27.01 16.49 -6.66
N PRO A 130 -26.20 15.50 -7.09
CA PRO A 130 -26.28 14.15 -6.55
C PRO A 130 -25.78 14.14 -5.10
N THR A 131 -26.25 13.18 -4.30
CA THR A 131 -25.87 13.06 -2.89
C THR A 131 -25.54 11.62 -2.52
N VAL A 132 -24.53 11.43 -1.67
CA VAL A 132 -24.22 10.13 -1.06
C VAL A 132 -25.11 9.93 0.17
N PRO A 133 -25.95 8.88 0.23
CA PRO A 133 -26.72 8.57 1.45
C PRO A 133 -25.76 8.10 2.55
N ILE A 134 -26.02 8.49 3.80
CA ILE A 134 -25.21 8.09 4.96
C ILE A 134 -25.85 6.88 5.63
N ALA A 135 -25.05 5.85 5.91
CA ALA A 135 -25.52 4.66 6.61
C ALA A 135 -25.86 5.00 8.09
N PRO A 136 -26.80 4.27 8.73
CA PRO A 136 -27.07 4.44 10.15
C PRO A 136 -25.79 4.26 11.00
N PRO A 137 -25.69 4.92 12.16
CA PRO A 137 -24.55 4.71 13.06
C PRO A 137 -24.54 3.26 13.55
N ASN A 138 -23.35 2.72 13.83
CA ASN A 138 -23.16 1.35 14.33
C ASN A 138 -23.70 0.22 13.41
N SER A 139 -23.96 0.50 12.13
CA SER A 139 -24.44 -0.50 11.16
C SER A 139 -23.31 -1.31 10.50
N VAL A 140 -22.07 -0.88 10.64
CA VAL A 140 -20.90 -1.50 9.99
C VAL A 140 -20.54 -2.82 10.67
N ARG A 141 -20.11 -3.82 9.89
CA ARG A 141 -19.68 -5.15 10.35
C ARG A 141 -18.38 -5.54 9.67
N VAL A 142 -17.48 -6.16 10.42
CA VAL A 142 -16.26 -6.77 9.86
C VAL A 142 -16.65 -7.85 8.85
N GLY A 143 -15.93 -7.90 7.72
CA GLY A 143 -16.14 -8.85 6.63
C GLY A 143 -17.14 -8.40 5.56
N GLN A 144 -17.88 -7.29 5.75
CA GLN A 144 -18.73 -6.76 4.69
C GLN A 144 -17.88 -6.08 3.59
N SER A 145 -18.37 -6.10 2.34
CA SER A 145 -17.74 -5.37 1.24
C SER A 145 -17.65 -3.88 1.53
N ALA A 146 -16.51 -3.30 1.17
CA ALA A 146 -16.20 -1.89 1.30
C ALA A 146 -15.71 -1.34 -0.05
N PHE A 147 -16.25 -0.19 -0.44
CA PHE A 147 -15.94 0.45 -1.72
C PHE A 147 -15.43 1.86 -1.45
N ALA A 148 -14.21 2.16 -1.86
CA ALA A 148 -13.67 3.52 -1.75
C ALA A 148 -13.70 4.19 -3.12
N ILE A 149 -14.21 5.42 -3.17
CA ILE A 149 -14.21 6.24 -4.37
C ILE A 149 -13.46 7.53 -4.08
N GLY A 150 -12.57 7.92 -4.98
CA GLY A 150 -11.82 9.16 -4.83
C GLY A 150 -11.20 9.67 -6.12
N SER A 151 -10.20 10.52 -5.98
CA SER A 151 -9.46 11.17 -7.06
C SER A 151 -7.95 11.00 -6.88
N PRO A 152 -7.43 9.77 -6.75
CA PRO A 152 -6.01 9.53 -6.55
C PRO A 152 -5.23 10.05 -7.75
N PHE A 153 -4.16 10.81 -7.49
CA PHE A 153 -3.32 11.44 -8.54
C PHE A 153 -4.09 12.32 -9.54
N GLY A 154 -5.26 12.85 -9.15
CA GLY A 154 -6.13 13.64 -10.03
C GLY A 154 -7.03 12.81 -10.96
N LEU A 155 -7.01 11.49 -10.86
CA LEU A 155 -7.88 10.56 -11.60
C LEU A 155 -9.23 10.42 -10.89
N GLN A 156 -10.07 11.45 -11.03
CA GLN A 156 -11.41 11.49 -10.43
C GLN A 156 -12.26 10.28 -10.83
N GLY A 157 -12.95 9.69 -9.84
CA GLY A 157 -13.81 8.52 -10.05
C GLY A 157 -13.05 7.19 -9.98
N THR A 158 -11.88 7.15 -9.33
CA THR A 158 -11.22 5.87 -9.09
C THR A 158 -11.96 5.10 -8.01
N LEU A 159 -12.37 3.88 -8.35
CA LEU A 159 -12.99 2.92 -7.43
C LEU A 159 -11.96 1.89 -6.99
N THR A 160 -11.90 1.62 -5.70
CA THR A 160 -11.21 0.45 -5.13
C THR A 160 -12.17 -0.35 -4.26
N VAL A 161 -11.99 -1.66 -4.24
CA VAL A 161 -12.89 -2.61 -3.57
C VAL A 161 -12.08 -3.43 -2.57
N GLY A 162 -12.68 -3.69 -1.43
CA GLY A 162 -12.16 -4.54 -0.38
C GLY A 162 -13.27 -4.92 0.60
N ILE A 163 -12.91 -5.11 1.85
CA ILE A 163 -13.80 -5.40 2.97
C ILE A 163 -13.50 -4.49 4.16
N VAL A 164 -14.43 -4.42 5.10
CA VAL A 164 -14.13 -3.94 6.45
C VAL A 164 -13.29 -4.99 7.16
N SER A 165 -12.00 -4.72 7.33
CA SER A 165 -11.03 -5.62 7.93
C SER A 165 -11.11 -5.62 9.46
N ARG A 166 -11.36 -4.45 10.08
CA ARG A 166 -11.45 -4.28 11.54
C ARG A 166 -12.25 -3.02 11.88
N ILE A 167 -12.87 -3.02 13.06
CA ILE A 167 -13.46 -1.82 13.67
C ILE A 167 -12.69 -1.57 14.96
N ASP A 168 -12.00 -0.43 15.04
CA ASP A 168 -11.22 0.00 16.20
C ASP A 168 -12.04 1.02 16.97
N THR A 169 -12.71 0.59 18.03
CA THR A 169 -13.59 1.47 18.83
C THR A 169 -12.81 2.40 19.74
N GLU A 170 -11.55 2.09 20.08
CA GLU A 170 -10.71 2.94 20.92
C GLU A 170 -10.21 4.14 20.12
N ARG A 171 -9.73 3.90 18.90
CA ARG A 171 -9.29 4.97 17.98
C ARG A 171 -10.43 5.57 17.16
N ASN A 172 -11.63 5.01 17.27
CA ASN A 172 -12.82 5.33 16.48
C ASN A 172 -12.56 5.35 14.96
N VAL A 173 -11.99 4.26 14.42
CA VAL A 173 -11.70 4.12 12.98
C VAL A 173 -12.18 2.77 12.42
N ILE A 174 -12.54 2.79 11.14
CA ILE A 174 -12.78 1.59 10.32
C ILE A 174 -11.48 1.28 9.58
N GLN A 175 -10.99 0.05 9.71
CA GLN A 175 -9.90 -0.48 8.89
C GLN A 175 -10.48 -1.22 7.68
N THR A 176 -9.88 -0.99 6.51
CA THR A 176 -10.28 -1.60 5.23
C THR A 176 -9.05 -2.03 4.45
N ASP A 177 -9.16 -3.09 3.66
CA ASP A 177 -8.13 -3.49 2.69
C ASP A 177 -8.40 -2.94 1.28
N ALA A 178 -9.54 -2.27 1.08
CA ALA A 178 -9.78 -1.47 -0.12
C ALA A 178 -8.64 -0.46 -0.28
N ALA A 179 -8.00 -0.44 -1.46
CA ALA A 179 -6.81 0.37 -1.65
C ALA A 179 -7.11 1.88 -1.48
N ILE A 180 -6.51 2.49 -0.46
CA ILE A 180 -6.58 3.94 -0.20
C ILE A 180 -5.23 4.54 -0.59
N ASN A 181 -5.19 5.51 -1.49
CA ASN A 181 -3.96 6.17 -1.92
C ASN A 181 -4.11 7.69 -1.78
N PRO A 182 -3.01 8.47 -1.81
CA PRO A 182 -3.09 9.93 -1.86
C PRO A 182 -4.09 10.40 -2.92
N GLY A 183 -5.06 11.22 -2.49
CA GLY A 183 -6.19 11.70 -3.30
C GLY A 183 -7.53 10.97 -3.05
N ASN A 184 -7.53 9.82 -2.37
CA ASN A 184 -8.76 9.21 -1.83
C ASN A 184 -9.22 9.86 -0.52
N SER A 185 -8.30 10.50 0.22
CA SER A 185 -8.61 11.19 1.47
C SER A 185 -9.76 12.19 1.29
N GLY A 186 -10.74 12.14 2.18
CA GLY A 186 -11.98 12.90 2.18
C GLY A 186 -13.10 12.28 1.33
N GLY A 187 -12.78 11.31 0.47
CA GLY A 187 -13.76 10.54 -0.30
C GLY A 187 -14.51 9.50 0.57
N PRO A 188 -15.63 8.95 0.09
CA PRO A 188 -16.41 8.02 0.88
C PRO A 188 -15.81 6.61 0.88
N LEU A 189 -15.94 5.93 2.03
CA LEU A 189 -16.01 4.48 2.12
C LEU A 189 -17.48 4.08 2.11
N LEU A 190 -17.88 3.18 1.22
CA LEU A 190 -19.29 2.81 0.97
C LEU A 190 -19.55 1.33 1.28
N ASN A 191 -20.77 1.01 1.67
CA ASN A 191 -21.27 -0.38 1.71
C ASN A 191 -21.86 -0.82 0.36
N SER A 192 -22.32 -2.07 0.29
CA SER A 192 -22.98 -2.66 -0.89
C SER A 192 -24.29 -1.98 -1.32
N SER A 193 -24.86 -1.11 -0.49
CA SER A 193 -26.04 -0.30 -0.82
C SER A 193 -25.67 1.11 -1.32
N GLY A 194 -24.38 1.40 -1.53
CA GLY A 194 -23.90 2.72 -1.92
C GLY A 194 -24.04 3.78 -0.84
N GLN A 195 -24.16 3.37 0.43
CA GLN A 195 -24.24 4.28 1.57
C GLN A 195 -22.86 4.51 2.18
N LEU A 196 -22.55 5.76 2.52
CA LEU A 196 -21.35 6.14 3.26
C LEU A 196 -21.33 5.45 4.62
N ILE A 197 -20.32 4.61 4.82
CA ILE A 197 -19.98 3.97 6.10
C ILE A 197 -18.77 4.61 6.77
N GLY A 198 -17.99 5.41 6.04
CA GLY A 198 -16.96 6.26 6.62
C GLY A 198 -16.35 7.25 5.61
N VAL A 199 -15.44 8.10 6.09
CA VAL A 199 -14.65 9.04 5.27
C VAL A 199 -13.20 8.57 5.25
N ASN A 200 -12.67 8.23 4.08
CA ASN A 200 -11.30 7.75 3.92
C ASN A 200 -10.33 8.84 4.40
N THR A 201 -9.35 8.51 5.25
CA THR A 201 -8.49 9.52 5.90
C THR A 201 -7.00 9.25 5.68
N SER A 202 -6.52 8.10 6.14
CA SER A 202 -5.11 7.74 6.11
C SER A 202 -4.90 6.28 5.70
N ILE A 203 -3.66 5.98 5.34
CA ILE A 203 -3.15 4.62 5.17
C ILE A 203 -2.11 4.33 6.23
N PHE A 204 -1.97 3.06 6.57
CA PHE A 204 -0.73 2.56 7.14
C PHE A 204 0.26 2.37 5.99
N THR A 205 1.40 3.07 6.01
CA THR A 205 2.49 2.85 5.06
C THR A 205 3.69 2.26 5.80
N THR A 206 4.06 1.03 5.46
CA THR A 206 5.32 0.43 5.87
C THR A 206 6.36 0.61 4.77
N GLY A 207 7.37 1.46 5.00
CA GLY A 207 8.52 1.61 4.11
C GLY A 207 8.36 2.57 2.90
N ASN A 208 9.35 2.55 2.00
CA ASN A 208 9.62 3.54 0.93
C ASN A 208 8.57 3.64 -0.20
N SER A 209 7.37 3.08 -0.03
CA SER A 209 6.28 3.21 -0.99
C SER A 209 5.12 3.96 -0.35
N GLY A 210 4.88 5.20 -0.78
CA GLY A 210 3.71 6.00 -0.39
C GLY A 210 2.37 5.50 -0.97
N GLY A 211 2.24 4.19 -1.18
CA GLY A 211 1.07 3.54 -1.76
C GLY A 211 0.42 2.56 -0.78
N SER A 212 -0.85 2.24 -1.03
CA SER A 212 -1.63 1.28 -0.24
C SER A 212 -0.96 -0.10 -0.16
N VAL A 213 -0.73 -0.59 1.06
CA VAL A 213 -0.31 -1.99 1.34
C VAL A 213 -1.48 -2.89 1.76
N GLY A 214 -2.73 -2.45 1.54
CA GLY A 214 -3.94 -3.17 1.96
C GLY A 214 -4.37 -2.88 3.40
N ILE A 215 -3.93 -1.76 3.97
CA ILE A 215 -4.36 -1.26 5.28
C ILE A 215 -4.70 0.23 5.15
N GLY A 216 -5.98 0.51 4.93
CA GLY A 216 -6.56 1.86 4.89
C GLY A 216 -7.47 2.11 6.09
N PHE A 217 -7.66 3.39 6.40
CA PHE A 217 -8.53 3.83 7.50
C PHE A 217 -9.59 4.82 7.04
N ALA A 218 -10.77 4.72 7.67
CA ALA A 218 -11.87 5.65 7.46
C ALA A 218 -12.51 6.07 8.79
N ILE A 219 -12.92 7.33 8.89
CA ILE A 219 -13.66 7.89 10.02
C ILE A 219 -15.12 7.41 9.95
N PRO A 220 -15.65 6.74 10.98
CA PRO A 220 -16.96 6.07 10.94
C PRO A 220 -18.16 7.02 10.98
N THR A 221 -19.34 6.50 10.64
CA THR A 221 -20.58 7.29 10.48
C THR A 221 -21.09 7.95 11.75
N ASP A 222 -20.82 7.39 12.92
CA ASP A 222 -21.16 7.99 14.22
C ASP A 222 -20.44 9.34 14.43
N ALA A 223 -19.13 9.39 14.14
CA ALA A 223 -18.34 10.62 14.18
C ALA A 223 -18.82 11.61 13.11
N VAL A 224 -19.09 11.12 11.89
CA VAL A 224 -19.61 11.93 10.78
C VAL A 224 -20.96 12.56 11.12
N GLN A 225 -21.91 11.80 11.67
CA GLN A 225 -23.24 12.31 11.98
C GLN A 225 -23.19 13.35 13.11
N THR A 226 -22.37 13.11 14.13
CA THR A 226 -22.12 14.07 15.21
C THR A 226 -21.54 15.37 14.66
N PHE A 227 -20.55 15.27 13.78
CA PHE A 227 -19.95 16.42 13.12
C PHE A 227 -20.97 17.18 12.26
N LEU A 228 -21.71 16.51 11.38
CA LEU A 228 -22.70 17.15 10.52
C LEU A 228 -23.83 17.81 11.32
N ALA A 229 -24.22 17.24 12.46
CA ALA A 229 -25.17 17.87 13.37
C ALA A 229 -24.61 19.20 13.92
N SER A 230 -23.33 19.23 14.33
CA SER A 230 -22.67 20.46 14.79
C SER A 230 -22.57 21.53 13.70
N VAL A 231 -22.31 21.13 12.45
CA VAL A 231 -22.25 22.05 11.29
C VAL A 231 -23.62 22.66 11.04
N ARG A 232 -24.69 21.85 11.05
CA ARG A 232 -26.07 22.32 10.85
C ARG A 232 -26.54 23.23 11.99
N ALA A 233 -26.07 22.99 13.21
CA ALA A 233 -26.35 23.84 14.36
C ALA A 233 -25.50 25.13 14.40
N GLY A 234 -24.49 25.26 13.53
CA GLY A 234 -23.54 26.38 13.54
C GLY A 234 -22.57 26.36 14.73
N THR A 235 -22.39 25.20 15.38
CA THR A 235 -21.52 25.01 16.55
C THR A 235 -20.21 24.27 16.22
N ALA A 236 -20.02 23.92 14.94
CA ALA A 236 -18.76 23.34 14.46
C ALA A 236 -17.60 24.33 14.64
N THR A 237 -16.37 23.80 14.77
CA THR A 237 -15.18 24.62 14.94
C THR A 237 -14.97 25.50 13.70
N ALA A 238 -14.84 26.81 13.89
CA ALA A 238 -14.77 27.79 12.79
C ALA A 238 -13.38 27.94 12.14
N SER A 239 -12.39 27.19 12.61
CA SER A 239 -11.02 27.26 12.12
C SER A 239 -10.41 25.87 12.13
N ALA A 240 -9.54 25.61 11.15
CA ALA A 240 -8.80 24.36 11.08
C ALA A 240 -8.07 24.09 12.39
N PRO A 241 -7.86 22.81 12.77
CA PRO A 241 -6.89 22.49 13.80
C PRO A 241 -5.57 23.18 13.44
N THR A 242 -5.14 24.12 14.28
CA THR A 242 -3.96 24.92 13.97
C THR A 242 -2.73 24.07 14.20
N SER A 243 -1.95 23.80 13.14
CA SER A 243 -0.54 23.44 13.34
C SER A 243 0.17 24.61 14.02
N ARG A 244 0.41 24.53 15.33
CA ARG A 244 1.26 25.51 16.01
C ARG A 244 2.69 25.21 15.58
N ILE A 245 3.39 26.19 15.01
CA ILE A 245 4.84 26.10 14.77
C ILE A 245 5.48 27.12 15.72
N ASN A 246 5.84 26.64 16.91
CA ASN A 246 6.51 27.41 17.94
C ASN A 246 8.04 27.20 17.92
N ARG A 247 8.50 26.08 17.36
CA ARG A 247 9.90 25.66 17.33
C ARG A 247 10.39 25.47 15.89
N GLN A 248 11.54 26.06 15.60
CA GLN A 248 12.29 25.83 14.38
C GLN A 248 13.10 24.52 14.48
N PRO A 249 13.40 23.85 13.35
CA PRO A 249 14.19 22.62 13.37
C PRO A 249 15.56 22.81 14.04
N ALA A 250 15.81 22.11 15.14
CA ALA A 250 17.11 22.14 15.81
C ALA A 250 18.10 21.19 15.13
N PRO A 251 19.38 21.56 14.92
CA PRO A 251 20.36 20.64 14.35
C PRO A 251 20.64 19.47 15.30
N ILE A 252 20.71 18.25 14.77
CA ILE A 252 21.19 17.06 15.48
C ILE A 252 22.34 16.43 14.70
N ALA A 253 23.45 16.16 15.39
CA ALA A 253 24.62 15.55 14.79
C ALA A 253 24.52 14.02 14.78
N ALA A 254 25.21 13.40 13.84
CA ALA A 254 25.46 11.97 13.83
C ALA A 254 26.05 11.47 15.15
N GLY A 255 25.48 10.40 15.71
CA GLY A 255 25.89 9.84 16.99
C GLY A 255 25.42 10.64 18.22
N ALA A 256 24.75 11.79 18.02
CA ALA A 256 24.25 12.59 19.13
C ALA A 256 22.97 11.99 19.73
N THR A 257 22.81 12.26 21.01
CA THR A 257 21.57 12.01 21.76
C THR A 257 21.10 13.33 22.34
N VAL A 258 19.82 13.64 22.14
CA VAL A 258 19.17 14.87 22.57
C VAL A 258 18.03 14.51 23.51
N GLN A 259 17.88 15.26 24.59
CA GLN A 259 16.69 15.19 25.44
C GLN A 259 15.71 16.27 24.99
N GLY A 260 14.43 15.92 24.91
CA GLY A 260 13.36 16.84 24.57
C GLY A 260 12.15 16.68 25.47
N GLN A 261 11.28 17.67 25.39
CA GLN A 261 9.99 17.70 26.07
C GLN A 261 8.91 17.97 25.02
N LEU A 262 7.85 17.17 25.01
CA LEU A 262 6.61 17.44 24.29
C LEU A 262 5.63 18.04 25.27
N ASP A 263 5.17 19.26 24.99
CA ASP A 263 4.24 20.02 25.83
C ASP A 263 3.54 21.12 25.00
N ASP A 264 2.77 21.99 25.66
CA ASP A 264 2.05 23.09 25.01
C ASP A 264 2.93 24.11 24.25
N SER A 265 4.25 24.09 24.47
CA SER A 265 5.23 24.90 23.74
C SER A 265 5.79 24.21 22.49
N SER A 266 5.51 22.91 22.30
CA SER A 266 5.88 22.15 21.11
C SER A 266 5.08 22.55 19.88
N ASN A 267 5.54 22.10 18.71
CA ASN A 267 4.75 22.20 17.51
C ASN A 267 3.59 21.21 17.56
N VAL A 268 2.57 21.44 16.75
CA VAL A 268 1.34 20.64 16.72
C VAL A 268 1.10 20.22 15.27
N LEU A 269 0.92 18.92 15.00
CA LEU A 269 0.49 18.42 13.69
C LEU A 269 -1.02 18.68 13.47
N PRO A 270 -1.57 18.53 12.25
CA PRO A 270 -3.00 18.70 12.02
C PRO A 270 -3.92 17.76 12.83
N ASP A 271 -3.45 16.55 13.16
CA ASP A 271 -4.10 15.61 14.10
C ASP A 271 -4.01 16.06 15.58
N GLY A 272 -3.18 17.06 15.82
CA GLY A 272 -2.78 17.69 17.06
C GLY A 272 -2.05 16.86 18.09
N SER A 273 -1.31 15.86 17.62
CA SER A 273 -0.11 15.36 18.30
C SER A 273 0.95 16.47 18.43
N PHE A 274 1.75 16.40 19.50
CA PHE A 274 2.85 17.33 19.72
C PHE A 274 4.12 16.80 19.08
N TYR A 275 4.83 17.67 18.35
CA TYR A 275 6.15 17.32 17.81
C TYR A 275 7.21 18.40 18.04
N ASN A 276 8.46 17.96 18.06
CA ASN A 276 9.63 18.82 18.00
C ASN A 276 10.47 18.45 16.76
N PRO A 277 10.76 19.43 15.88
CA PRO A 277 11.55 19.17 14.68
C PRO A 277 13.06 19.21 14.94
N TYR A 278 13.78 18.27 14.35
CA TYR A 278 15.25 18.24 14.29
C TYR A 278 15.72 18.09 12.85
N ARG A 279 16.91 18.57 12.54
CA ARG A 279 17.50 18.48 11.20
C ARG A 279 18.90 17.89 11.22
N PHE A 280 19.24 17.10 10.20
CA PHE A 280 20.60 16.58 10.01
C PHE A 280 20.94 16.46 8.52
N GLU A 281 22.23 16.51 8.20
CA GLU A 281 22.72 16.28 6.84
C GLU A 281 23.03 14.80 6.62
N GLY A 282 22.48 14.22 5.55
CA GLY A 282 22.65 12.82 5.17
C GLY A 282 23.19 12.66 3.74
N GLN A 283 23.81 11.51 3.46
CA GLN A 283 24.32 11.15 2.14
C GLN A 283 23.51 10.00 1.53
N ALA A 284 23.32 10.02 0.20
CA ALA A 284 22.71 8.90 -0.51
C ALA A 284 23.49 7.60 -0.24
N GLY A 285 22.79 6.51 0.04
CA GLY A 285 23.37 5.21 0.40
C GLY A 285 23.81 5.10 1.86
N GLN A 286 23.75 6.16 2.65
CA GLN A 286 24.10 6.14 4.07
C GLN A 286 23.02 5.46 4.90
N THR A 287 23.38 4.54 5.79
CA THR A 287 22.43 3.97 6.75
C THR A 287 22.37 4.82 8.02
N VAL A 288 21.17 5.21 8.42
CA VAL A 288 20.90 5.93 9.66
C VAL A 288 19.90 5.15 10.50
N THR A 289 20.06 5.23 11.82
CA THR A 289 19.10 4.72 12.78
C THR A 289 18.73 5.86 13.74
N ILE A 290 17.44 6.18 13.80
CA ILE A 290 16.86 7.20 14.65
C ILE A 290 16.04 6.48 15.71
N ASP A 291 16.41 6.66 16.97
CA ASP A 291 15.73 6.11 18.13
C ASP A 291 15.04 7.21 18.91
N MET A 292 13.75 7.07 19.19
CA MET A 292 13.03 7.89 20.15
C MET A 292 12.52 7.01 21.27
N SER A 293 12.94 7.32 22.49
CA SER A 293 12.52 6.59 23.68
C SER A 293 11.86 7.50 24.70
N SER A 294 10.79 7.02 25.32
CA SER A 294 10.07 7.72 26.37
C SER A 294 9.42 6.73 27.34
N GLN A 295 9.25 7.17 28.59
CA GLN A 295 8.41 6.49 29.57
C GLN A 295 7.08 7.23 29.79
N ASP A 296 6.96 8.44 29.25
CA ASP A 296 5.87 9.36 29.51
C ASP A 296 4.91 9.44 28.32
N VAL A 297 5.41 9.21 27.10
CA VAL A 297 4.63 9.34 25.87
C VAL A 297 4.79 8.13 24.96
N ASP A 298 3.74 7.80 24.23
CA ASP A 298 3.80 6.86 23.12
C ASP A 298 4.52 7.51 21.92
N SER A 299 5.78 7.13 21.69
CA SER A 299 6.68 7.82 20.78
C SER A 299 6.31 7.56 19.32
N TYR A 300 6.40 8.58 18.48
CA TYR A 300 6.20 8.48 17.04
C TYR A 300 7.29 9.24 16.30
N LEU A 301 7.94 8.60 15.33
CA LEU A 301 8.97 9.21 14.50
C LEU A 301 8.48 9.43 13.09
N ILE A 302 8.77 10.61 12.54
CA ILE A 302 8.60 10.92 11.12
C ILE A 302 9.94 11.44 10.59
N LEU A 303 10.43 10.84 9.49
CA LEU A 303 11.61 11.30 8.75
C LEU A 303 11.18 11.80 7.37
N LEU A 304 11.53 13.04 7.05
CA LEU A 304 11.24 13.71 5.78
C LEU A 304 12.54 14.08 5.05
N ALA A 305 12.52 13.99 3.72
CA ALA A 305 13.57 14.55 2.87
C ALA A 305 13.26 16.02 2.52
N PRO A 306 14.27 16.84 2.21
CA PRO A 306 14.04 18.24 1.84
C PRO A 306 13.49 18.35 0.41
N ASP A 307 12.58 19.30 0.22
CA ASP A 307 12.06 19.75 -1.09
C ASP A 307 11.39 18.69 -1.95
N ARG A 308 10.91 17.60 -1.33
CA ARG A 308 10.11 16.58 -2.01
C ARG A 308 9.02 16.01 -1.14
N ASP A 309 7.81 15.98 -1.71
CA ASP A 309 6.62 15.40 -1.08
C ASP A 309 6.56 13.87 -1.23
N ASP A 310 7.56 13.24 -1.85
CA ASP A 310 7.59 11.82 -2.21
C ASP A 310 8.33 10.91 -1.20
N PHE A 311 8.95 11.48 -0.16
CA PHE A 311 9.70 10.71 0.83
C PHE A 311 9.31 11.06 2.27
N SER A 312 8.56 10.16 2.89
CA SER A 312 8.32 10.13 4.34
C SER A 312 8.45 8.70 4.86
N ILE A 313 9.25 8.50 5.89
CA ILE A 313 9.28 7.24 6.66
C ILE A 313 8.74 7.54 8.05
N GLN A 314 7.85 6.69 8.54
CA GLN A 314 7.19 6.87 9.82
C GLN A 314 7.25 5.56 10.62
N ASP A 315 7.40 5.63 11.94
CA ASP A 315 7.49 4.46 12.82
C ASP A 315 7.07 4.83 14.26
N ASP A 316 6.23 3.99 14.90
CA ASP A 316 5.75 4.11 16.30
C ASP A 316 6.38 3.09 17.26
N ASP A 317 6.61 1.83 16.85
CA ASP A 317 6.82 0.75 17.83
C ASP A 317 8.03 -0.15 17.59
N SER A 318 8.84 0.11 16.56
CA SER A 318 10.03 -0.71 16.27
C SER A 318 11.16 -0.54 17.31
N GLY A 319 11.02 0.38 18.27
CA GLY A 319 11.87 0.50 19.46
C GLY A 319 11.37 -0.29 20.68
N GLY A 320 10.16 -0.88 20.59
CA GLY A 320 9.44 -1.64 21.62
C GLY A 320 8.52 -0.78 22.51
N SER A 321 7.42 -1.34 23.04
CA SER A 321 6.43 -0.65 23.90
C SER A 321 6.07 0.78 23.42
N LEU A 322 6.52 1.82 24.14
CA LEU A 322 6.27 3.25 23.86
C LEU A 322 7.37 3.92 23.01
N ASN A 323 8.30 3.16 22.44
CA ASN A 323 9.49 3.68 21.77
C ASN A 323 9.43 3.43 20.26
N ALA A 324 9.86 4.43 19.49
CA ALA A 324 9.94 4.38 18.04
C ALA A 324 11.39 4.24 17.55
N ARG A 325 11.59 3.52 16.44
CA ARG A 325 12.89 3.37 15.78
C ARG A 325 12.77 3.35 14.25
N ILE A 326 13.32 4.36 13.58
CA ILE A 326 13.53 4.32 12.13
C ILE A 326 14.95 3.84 11.84
N SER A 327 15.12 2.76 11.09
CA SER A 327 16.41 2.34 10.54
C SER A 327 16.33 2.23 9.02
N THR A 328 17.03 3.11 8.30
CA THR A 328 16.88 3.23 6.85
C THR A 328 18.17 3.62 6.15
N GLN A 329 18.28 3.25 4.88
CA GLN A 329 19.30 3.75 3.97
C GLN A 329 18.74 4.99 3.26
N LEU A 330 19.45 6.12 3.39
CA LEU A 330 19.04 7.39 2.81
C LEU A 330 19.12 7.32 1.27
N PRO A 331 18.05 7.64 0.54
CA PRO A 331 18.06 7.55 -0.92
C PRO A 331 18.81 8.72 -1.57
N TYR A 332 18.91 9.87 -0.90
CA TYR A 332 19.47 11.10 -1.46
C TYR A 332 20.45 11.77 -0.49
N THR A 333 21.35 12.57 -1.04
CA THR A 333 22.22 13.46 -0.25
C THR A 333 21.48 14.78 0.00
N GLY A 334 21.40 15.23 1.26
CA GLY A 334 20.75 16.50 1.63
C GLY A 334 20.36 16.61 3.10
N SER A 335 19.65 17.70 3.44
CA SER A 335 19.19 18.02 4.79
C SER A 335 17.85 17.34 5.13
N TYR A 336 17.87 16.32 5.96
CA TYR A 336 16.67 15.61 6.42
C TYR A 336 16.04 16.26 7.64
N LEU A 337 14.71 16.11 7.78
CA LEU A 337 13.94 16.57 8.94
C LEU A 337 13.41 15.36 9.73
N ILE A 338 13.66 15.34 11.02
CA ILE A 338 13.11 14.37 11.97
C ILE A 338 12.03 15.10 12.79
N LEU A 339 10.81 14.55 12.83
CA LEU A 339 9.78 14.98 13.77
C LEU A 339 9.72 13.95 14.90
N ALA A 340 10.17 14.34 16.09
CA ALA A 340 9.95 13.58 17.31
C ALA A 340 8.55 13.92 17.81
N ASN A 341 7.61 13.00 17.66
CA ASN A 341 6.16 13.19 17.82
C ASN A 341 5.57 12.23 18.86
N THR A 342 4.30 12.43 19.22
CA THR A 342 3.49 11.47 19.97
C THR A 342 2.44 10.79 19.09
N VAL A 343 2.03 9.58 19.44
CA VAL A 343 0.86 8.91 18.81
C VAL A 343 -0.43 9.60 19.26
N SER A 344 -0.53 9.95 20.54
CA SER A 344 -1.76 10.52 21.10
C SER A 344 -1.80 12.04 21.03
N GLN A 345 -3.00 12.55 20.84
CA GLN A 345 -3.30 13.96 20.78
C GLN A 345 -3.02 14.69 22.11
N GLY A 346 -2.22 15.76 22.07
CA GLY A 346 -1.90 16.56 23.26
C GLY A 346 -1.11 15.82 24.35
N GLU A 347 -0.62 14.62 24.06
CA GLU A 347 0.19 13.82 24.96
C GLU A 347 1.52 14.51 25.23
N SER A 348 1.80 14.74 26.51
CA SER A 348 2.94 15.55 26.95
C SER A 348 3.85 14.73 27.83
N GLY A 349 5.16 14.87 27.64
CA GLY A 349 6.14 14.12 28.41
C GLY A 349 7.56 14.28 27.88
N SER A 350 8.50 13.71 28.62
CA SER A 350 9.92 13.77 28.27
C SER A 350 10.30 12.65 27.31
N TYR A 351 11.30 12.88 26.46
CA TYR A 351 11.82 11.85 25.57
C TYR A 351 13.32 12.03 25.30
N GLN A 352 13.94 10.95 24.86
CA GLN A 352 15.31 10.94 24.36
C GLN A 352 15.32 10.55 22.89
N LEU A 353 15.89 11.41 22.05
CA LEU A 353 16.09 11.18 20.62
C LEU A 353 17.56 10.94 20.33
N ARG A 354 17.90 9.84 19.66
CA ARG A 354 19.26 9.51 19.25
C ARG A 354 19.31 9.30 17.75
N LEU A 355 20.21 10.02 17.09
CA LEU A 355 20.58 9.76 15.70
C LEU A 355 21.90 9.00 15.70
N SER A 356 21.89 7.76 15.22
CA SER A 356 23.10 6.97 15.01
C SER A 356 23.32 6.75 13.52
N GLN A 357 24.59 6.78 13.13
CA GLN A 357 25.00 6.47 11.78
C GLN A 357 25.66 5.10 11.80
N GLY A 358 25.23 4.23 10.90
CA GLY A 358 26.03 3.06 10.56
C GLY A 358 27.31 3.56 9.93
N GLY A 359 28.44 3.40 10.62
CA GLY A 359 29.73 3.65 10.01
C GLY A 359 29.84 2.81 8.73
N GLY A 360 30.40 3.40 7.67
CA GLY A 360 31.13 2.63 6.66
C GLY A 360 32.32 1.95 7.36
N GLY A 361 32.02 0.94 8.17
CA GLY A 361 32.97 0.22 8.99
C GLY A 361 33.45 -0.99 8.21
N GLN A 362 34.70 -0.90 7.74
CA GLN A 362 35.55 -2.07 7.58
C GLN A 362 35.53 -2.87 8.90
N GLY A 363 34.75 -3.94 8.93
CA GLY A 363 34.72 -4.93 10.00
C GLY A 363 34.72 -6.31 9.35
N ASN A 364 35.68 -7.15 9.75
CA ASN A 364 35.98 -8.48 9.23
C ASN A 364 34.82 -9.49 9.30
N GLY A 365 33.77 -9.30 8.50
CA GLY A 365 32.86 -10.35 8.06
C GLY A 365 33.34 -10.84 6.69
N GLN A 366 33.37 -12.15 6.48
CA GLN A 366 33.83 -12.80 5.25
C GLN A 366 33.43 -12.01 4.00
N ALA A 367 34.43 -11.73 3.16
CA ALA A 367 34.28 -11.04 1.89
C ALA A 367 33.09 -11.61 1.09
N PRO A 368 32.34 -10.76 0.37
CA PRO A 368 31.36 -11.25 -0.60
C PRO A 368 32.06 -12.25 -1.50
N THR A 369 31.62 -13.51 -1.43
CA THR A 369 32.16 -14.57 -2.26
C THR A 369 32.07 -14.12 -3.72
N ARG A 370 33.20 -14.20 -4.42
CA ARG A 370 33.37 -13.78 -5.82
C ARG A 370 32.20 -14.20 -6.71
N PRO A 371 31.89 -13.42 -7.77
CA PRO A 371 30.88 -13.80 -8.74
C PRO A 371 31.30 -15.12 -9.39
N SER A 372 30.59 -16.17 -9.03
CA SER A 372 30.61 -17.43 -9.76
C SER A 372 29.35 -17.43 -10.61
N GLY A 373 29.42 -17.98 -11.82
CA GLY A 373 28.24 -18.18 -12.65
C GLY A 373 27.15 -18.96 -11.91
N VAL A 374 25.99 -19.12 -12.55
CA VAL A 374 24.71 -19.52 -11.95
C VAL A 374 24.71 -20.72 -10.99
N GLY A 375 25.76 -21.54 -10.93
CA GLY A 375 25.97 -22.52 -9.85
C GLY A 375 26.40 -21.89 -8.51
N LEU A 376 25.44 -21.50 -7.69
CA LEU A 376 25.65 -21.13 -6.28
C LEU A 376 25.10 -22.23 -5.38
N ARG A 377 25.93 -22.84 -4.53
CA ARG A 377 25.49 -23.78 -3.49
C ARG A 377 26.05 -23.35 -2.15
N GLN A 378 25.19 -22.94 -1.22
CA GLN A 378 25.58 -22.33 0.04
C GLN A 378 24.87 -22.99 1.23
N GLN A 379 25.65 -23.39 2.23
CA GLN A 379 25.12 -23.81 3.53
C GLN A 379 25.24 -22.65 4.51
N GLY A 380 24.22 -22.46 5.35
CA GLY A 380 24.19 -21.38 6.34
C GLY A 380 23.23 -21.70 7.48
N ALA A 381 23.05 -20.74 8.39
CA ALA A 381 22.03 -20.83 9.42
C ALA A 381 21.46 -19.44 9.73
N LEU A 382 20.13 -19.33 9.75
CA LEU A 382 19.42 -18.11 10.13
C LEU A 382 19.36 -17.98 11.65
N GLY A 383 19.61 -16.79 12.17
CA GLY A 383 19.48 -16.52 13.61
C GLY A 383 19.52 -15.03 13.98
N PRO A 384 19.48 -14.72 15.29
CA PRO A 384 19.34 -13.35 15.82
C PRO A 384 20.42 -12.33 15.46
N GLY A 385 21.53 -12.79 14.86
CA GLY A 385 22.59 -11.91 14.35
C GLY A 385 22.40 -11.51 12.89
N ASP A 386 21.43 -12.11 12.20
CA ASP A 386 21.12 -11.83 10.80
C ASP A 386 20.18 -10.64 10.66
N ARG A 387 20.14 -10.10 9.45
CA ARG A 387 19.21 -9.02 9.11
C ARG A 387 17.78 -9.53 9.26
N THR A 388 16.85 -8.65 9.60
CA THR A 388 15.44 -9.01 9.71
C THR A 388 14.63 -8.33 8.60
N LEU A 389 13.65 -9.05 8.04
CA LEU A 389 12.60 -8.43 7.24
C LEU A 389 11.59 -7.74 8.17
N GLN A 390 10.72 -6.91 7.60
CA GLN A 390 9.76 -6.10 8.37
C GLN A 390 8.73 -6.93 9.16
N ASP A 391 8.49 -8.19 8.75
CA ASP A 391 7.69 -9.17 9.51
C ASP A 391 8.44 -9.77 10.72
N GLY A 392 9.71 -9.41 10.93
CA GLY A 392 10.59 -9.89 12.00
C GLY A 392 11.22 -11.25 11.73
N SER A 393 11.13 -11.78 10.52
CA SER A 393 11.84 -12.99 10.08
C SER A 393 13.31 -12.67 9.76
N TYR A 394 14.22 -13.58 10.09
CA TYR A 394 15.65 -13.40 9.83
C TYR A 394 15.98 -13.76 8.39
N TYR A 395 16.78 -12.95 7.69
CA TYR A 395 17.21 -13.25 6.34
C TYR A 395 18.70 -13.05 6.08
N GLN A 396 19.22 -13.83 5.14
CA GLN A 396 20.55 -13.67 4.56
C GLN A 396 20.43 -13.49 3.04
N GLU A 397 21.32 -12.69 2.45
CA GLU A 397 21.25 -12.29 1.04
C GLU A 397 22.46 -12.84 0.26
N PHE A 398 22.19 -13.49 -0.86
CA PHE A 398 23.22 -14.04 -1.75
C PHE A 398 23.02 -13.54 -3.19
N THR A 399 24.10 -13.16 -3.87
CA THR A 399 24.01 -12.60 -5.22
C THR A 399 24.52 -13.54 -6.29
N PHE A 400 23.91 -13.53 -7.47
CA PHE A 400 24.44 -14.18 -8.68
C PHE A 400 24.24 -13.30 -9.92
N GLN A 401 25.00 -13.58 -10.99
CA GLN A 401 24.86 -12.90 -12.28
C GLN A 401 23.90 -13.67 -13.18
N GLY A 402 22.89 -12.97 -13.71
CA GLY A 402 21.87 -13.52 -14.58
C GLY A 402 21.84 -12.88 -15.96
N ARG A 403 21.35 -13.61 -16.96
CA ARG A 403 21.11 -13.09 -18.31
C ARG A 403 19.62 -13.06 -18.63
N ALA A 404 19.20 -12.07 -19.40
CA ALA A 404 17.83 -11.96 -19.91
C ALA A 404 17.43 -13.25 -20.64
N GLY A 405 16.26 -13.79 -20.31
CA GLY A 405 15.73 -15.03 -20.87
C GLY A 405 16.34 -16.31 -20.29
N GLN A 406 17.32 -16.22 -19.38
CA GLN A 406 17.89 -17.38 -18.70
C GLN A 406 16.90 -17.96 -17.70
N ASN A 407 16.70 -19.28 -17.74
CA ASN A 407 15.96 -19.99 -16.71
C ASN A 407 16.88 -20.30 -15.54
N VAL A 408 16.46 -19.97 -14.33
CA VAL A 408 17.18 -20.23 -13.09
C VAL A 408 16.27 -20.98 -12.14
N LEU A 409 16.82 -22.03 -11.51
CA LEU A 409 16.15 -22.78 -10.47
C LEU A 409 16.83 -22.49 -9.13
N ILE A 410 16.05 -22.00 -8.17
CA ILE A 410 16.49 -21.70 -6.82
C ILE A 410 15.79 -22.66 -5.87
N ARG A 411 16.55 -23.36 -5.03
CA ARG A 411 16.05 -24.27 -3.99
C ARG A 411 16.57 -23.82 -2.64
N LEU A 412 15.70 -23.76 -1.65
CA LEU A 412 16.04 -23.52 -0.27
C LEU A 412 15.48 -24.66 0.58
N GLU A 413 16.38 -25.36 1.25
CA GLU A 413 16.04 -26.51 2.07
C GLU A 413 16.43 -26.24 3.51
N SER A 414 15.52 -26.45 4.45
CA SER A 414 15.83 -26.41 5.87
C SER A 414 15.14 -27.56 6.62
N PRO A 415 15.88 -28.31 7.45
CA PRO A 415 15.27 -29.25 8.39
C PRO A 415 14.76 -28.56 9.67
N ASP A 416 15.06 -27.28 9.87
CA ASP A 416 14.91 -26.59 11.15
C ASP A 416 13.81 -25.52 11.13
N PHE A 417 13.45 -24.97 9.97
CA PHE A 417 12.43 -23.94 9.84
C PHE A 417 11.69 -24.03 8.51
N ASP A 418 10.52 -23.39 8.46
CA ASP A 418 9.73 -23.25 7.24
C ASP A 418 10.31 -22.15 6.36
N THR A 419 10.78 -22.51 5.17
CA THR A 419 11.63 -21.65 4.35
C THR A 419 10.81 -20.68 3.50
N TYR A 420 11.38 -19.52 3.19
CA TYR A 420 10.80 -18.55 2.28
C TYR A 420 11.88 -17.93 1.40
N LEU A 421 11.71 -18.04 0.09
CA LEU A 421 12.63 -17.52 -0.91
C LEU A 421 12.10 -16.23 -1.54
N ILE A 422 12.98 -15.25 -1.66
CA ILE A 422 12.71 -14.03 -2.43
C ILE A 422 13.85 -13.79 -3.41
N LEU A 423 13.51 -13.54 -4.68
CA LEU A 423 14.45 -13.09 -5.69
C LEU A 423 14.16 -11.63 -6.04
N VAL A 424 15.18 -10.79 -5.99
CA VAL A 424 15.12 -9.39 -6.43
C VAL A 424 16.19 -9.09 -7.48
N ASP A 425 15.91 -8.11 -8.35
CA ASP A 425 16.88 -7.58 -9.31
C ASP A 425 17.82 -6.54 -8.67
N GLU A 426 18.75 -5.99 -9.47
CA GLU A 426 19.72 -4.98 -9.04
C GLU A 426 19.07 -3.68 -8.53
N ALA A 427 17.87 -3.35 -9.02
CA ALA A 427 17.07 -2.21 -8.55
C ALA A 427 16.18 -2.58 -7.35
N ARG A 428 16.36 -3.78 -6.77
CA ARG A 428 15.57 -4.38 -5.69
C ARG A 428 14.10 -4.62 -6.04
N ASN A 429 13.74 -4.62 -7.32
CA ASN A 429 12.39 -5.04 -7.73
C ASN A 429 12.24 -6.54 -7.53
N ARG A 430 11.10 -6.97 -7.03
CA ARG A 430 10.81 -8.39 -6.82
C ARG A 430 10.60 -9.09 -8.15
N VAL A 431 11.40 -10.13 -8.40
CA VAL A 431 11.39 -10.94 -9.62
C VAL A 431 10.56 -12.20 -9.39
N GLY A 432 10.54 -12.72 -8.16
CA GLY A 432 9.70 -13.84 -7.74
C GLY A 432 9.90 -14.19 -6.28
N GLU A 433 8.99 -14.99 -5.76
CA GLU A 433 9.04 -15.53 -4.39
C GLU A 433 8.38 -16.90 -4.35
N ASN A 434 8.76 -17.72 -3.38
CA ASN A 434 8.04 -18.94 -3.06
C ASN A 434 8.35 -19.38 -1.62
N ASP A 435 7.35 -19.82 -0.88
CA ASP A 435 7.45 -20.48 0.43
C ASP A 435 7.55 -22.00 0.28
N ASP A 436 6.75 -22.63 -0.59
CA ASP A 436 6.67 -24.10 -0.67
C ASP A 436 7.03 -24.67 -2.05
N ALA A 437 7.95 -25.63 -2.10
CA ALA A 437 8.27 -26.42 -3.29
C ALA A 437 7.16 -27.41 -3.64
N SER A 438 6.35 -27.81 -2.66
CA SER A 438 5.15 -28.62 -2.81
C SER A 438 4.28 -28.53 -1.55
N PRO A 439 2.97 -28.87 -1.60
CA PRO A 439 2.06 -28.81 -0.44
C PRO A 439 2.47 -29.67 0.77
N ASN A 440 3.45 -30.56 0.60
CA ASN A 440 3.89 -31.52 1.61
C ASN A 440 5.31 -31.23 2.13
N THR A 441 5.90 -30.09 1.80
CA THR A 441 7.28 -29.75 2.16
C THR A 441 7.39 -28.28 2.53
N THR A 442 8.06 -28.00 3.65
CA THR A 442 8.39 -26.64 4.14
C THR A 442 9.66 -26.05 3.47
N ASN A 443 10.08 -26.65 2.36
CA ASN A 443 11.26 -26.24 1.60
C ASN A 443 10.80 -25.45 0.39
N SER A 444 11.40 -24.31 0.07
CA SER A 444 11.01 -23.44 -1.04
C SER A 444 11.72 -23.81 -2.35
N GLN A 445 11.03 -23.62 -3.47
CA GLN A 445 11.65 -23.76 -4.79
C GLN A 445 11.10 -22.71 -5.77
N LEU A 446 11.96 -21.88 -6.36
CA LEU A 446 11.57 -20.87 -7.34
C LEU A 446 12.22 -21.17 -8.69
N ALA A 447 11.40 -21.42 -9.72
CA ALA A 447 11.86 -21.52 -11.11
C ALA A 447 11.44 -20.26 -11.86
N VAL A 448 12.39 -19.51 -12.39
CA VAL A 448 12.13 -18.19 -12.98
C VAL A 448 12.95 -17.96 -14.24
N GLN A 449 12.33 -17.34 -15.24
CA GLN A 449 13.04 -16.80 -16.39
C GLN A 449 13.42 -15.35 -16.10
N LEU A 450 14.72 -15.06 -16.11
CA LEU A 450 15.21 -13.74 -15.73
C LEU A 450 14.82 -12.68 -16.77
N PRO A 451 14.27 -11.54 -16.35
CA PRO A 451 13.74 -10.55 -17.29
C PRO A 451 14.82 -9.74 -18.01
N ARG A 452 16.02 -9.60 -17.42
CA ARG A 452 17.09 -8.71 -17.90
C ARG A 452 18.47 -9.28 -17.55
N ASP A 453 19.51 -8.74 -18.18
CA ASP A 453 20.89 -8.98 -17.73
C ASP A 453 21.13 -8.20 -16.44
N GLY A 454 21.84 -8.79 -15.48
CA GLY A 454 22.25 -8.06 -14.28
C GLY A 454 22.52 -8.94 -13.07
N THR A 455 22.78 -8.26 -11.95
CA THR A 455 22.96 -8.92 -10.66
C THR A 455 21.60 -9.16 -10.01
N TYR A 456 21.39 -10.39 -9.53
CA TYR A 456 20.19 -10.77 -8.79
C TYR A 456 20.55 -11.14 -7.36
N SER A 457 19.68 -10.79 -6.41
CA SER A 457 19.84 -11.15 -5.00
C SER A 457 18.77 -12.14 -4.57
N VAL A 458 19.18 -13.24 -3.95
CA VAL A 458 18.35 -14.24 -3.31
C VAL A 458 18.35 -13.98 -1.81
N LEU A 459 17.17 -13.71 -1.25
CA LEU A 459 16.99 -13.61 0.19
C LEU A 459 16.51 -14.97 0.69
N VAL A 460 17.33 -15.58 1.52
CA VAL A 460 17.02 -16.79 2.28
C VAL A 460 16.37 -16.35 3.57
N ASN A 461 15.12 -16.73 3.78
CA ASN A 461 14.32 -16.34 4.94
C ASN A 461 13.51 -17.54 5.48
N SER A 462 12.91 -17.37 6.66
CA SER A 462 11.85 -18.23 7.19
C SER A 462 10.46 -17.62 7.00
N TYR A 463 9.47 -18.42 6.62
CA TYR A 463 8.06 -18.01 6.49
C TYR A 463 7.46 -17.50 7.81
N GLN A 464 7.87 -18.09 8.93
CA GLN A 464 7.39 -17.71 10.26
C GLN A 464 8.32 -16.70 10.93
N ARG A 465 7.74 -15.73 11.64
CA ARG A 465 8.48 -14.75 12.44
C ARG A 465 9.40 -15.46 13.45
N GLY A 466 10.69 -15.14 13.42
CA GLY A 466 11.69 -15.72 14.33
C GLY A 466 12.15 -17.15 14.00
N GLY A 467 11.77 -17.70 12.83
CA GLY A 467 12.30 -18.97 12.34
C GLY A 467 13.82 -18.93 12.22
N ARG A 468 14.49 -20.01 12.66
CA ARG A 468 15.95 -20.06 12.79
C ARG A 468 16.45 -21.48 12.64
N GLY A 469 17.71 -21.61 12.23
CA GLY A 469 18.34 -22.92 12.06
C GLY A 469 19.10 -23.01 10.74
N ARG A 470 19.66 -24.18 10.46
CA ARG A 470 20.49 -24.41 9.27
C ARG A 470 19.65 -24.49 8.01
N TYR A 471 20.25 -24.13 6.89
CA TYR A 471 19.68 -24.27 5.57
C TYR A 471 20.74 -24.61 4.52
N LEU A 472 20.27 -25.08 3.36
CA LEU A 472 21.01 -25.25 2.13
C LEU A 472 20.32 -24.47 1.00
N LEU A 473 20.99 -23.46 0.45
CA LEU A 473 20.60 -22.73 -0.74
C LEU A 473 21.31 -23.33 -1.96
N THR A 474 20.57 -23.56 -3.04
CA THR A 474 21.13 -23.94 -4.35
C THR A 474 20.49 -23.08 -5.45
N VAL A 475 21.32 -22.53 -6.35
CA VAL A 475 20.93 -21.81 -7.57
C VAL A 475 21.59 -22.55 -8.73
N GLU A 476 20.81 -22.89 -9.77
CA GLU A 476 21.25 -23.66 -10.96
C GLU A 476 20.69 -23.11 -12.28
#